data_AF-A0A285VSV5-F1
#
_entry.id   AF-A0A285VSV5-F1
#
_cell.length_a   1.000
_cell.length_b   1.000
_cell.length_c   1.000
_cell.angle_alpha   90.00
_cell.angle_beta   90.00
_cell.angle_gamma   90.00
#
_symmetry.space_group_name_H-M   'P 1'
#
loop_
_entity.id
_entity.type
_entity.pdbx_description
1 polymer ?
#
loop_
_entity_poly.entity_id
_entity_poly.type
_entity_poly.pdbx_seq_one_letter_code
_entity_poly.pdbx_strand_id
1 'polypeptide(L)'
;MHKLSAGSGYTYLTRQVAVHDSTERRQVGLASYYEEKGEAPGRWLGTGLPGLDLAVGDVVTEEQMKLLFGQGRHPRSDEPAAAAKGWGALGRAFPTFDATSLRQVMARAFSEHNTNQGLAWNAPIPAEERARIRTQVAREAFEQRHGRAPADEAELTQFLARASRPAQVPVAGFDLTFSPVKSVSTLWALATPEVARQVEAAHQDAVRATLAMLEREVAFTRVGKGGIRQVPVTGLVAAAFDHRDSRTGDPDLHTHVVVSNKVQSLPEEGGRWLTLDGRMLFKAKVMASEHYNTHLEAGLVQRLGVAFADRPGQEGKRPVREIDGIAPALLAAWSSRRQAIEARQRELAATFLTDHGRTPTTIESLALAQQANLETRPDKHEPRSEAEQRAA
;
A
#
# COMPACT_ATOMS: atom_id res chain seq x y z
N MET A 1 -3.19 -0.42 5.56
CA MET A 1 -1.83 -0.12 6.07
C MET A 1 -0.85 -1.21 5.70
N HIS A 2 0.12 -0.89 4.83
CA HIS A 2 1.21 -1.78 4.40
C HIS A 2 2.55 -1.04 4.44
N LYS A 3 3.66 -1.78 4.62
CA LYS A 3 5.00 -1.20 4.51
C LYS A 3 5.37 -1.03 3.04
N LEU A 4 5.98 0.09 2.70
CA LEU A 4 6.59 0.30 1.40
C LEU A 4 8.09 0.05 1.50
N SER A 5 8.61 -0.78 0.61
CA SER A 5 10.03 -0.99 0.41
C SER A 5 10.67 0.20 -0.29
N ALA A 6 11.89 0.58 0.10
CA ALA A 6 12.69 1.49 -0.73
C ALA A 6 13.01 0.87 -2.10
N GLY A 7 13.34 1.71 -3.07
CA GLY A 7 13.58 1.32 -4.45
C GLY A 7 12.31 1.36 -5.30
N SER A 8 11.48 0.31 -5.26
CA SER A 8 10.32 0.19 -6.16
C SER A 8 8.95 0.20 -5.46
N GLY A 9 8.90 0.19 -4.13
CA GLY A 9 7.65 0.02 -3.38
C GLY A 9 6.61 1.09 -3.65
N TYR A 10 7.03 2.30 -4.02
CA TYR A 10 6.15 3.42 -4.34
C TYR A 10 5.76 3.52 -5.83
N THR A 11 6.41 2.75 -6.71
CA THR A 11 6.31 2.94 -8.18
C THR A 11 4.93 2.63 -8.73
N TYR A 12 4.12 1.82 -8.04
CA TYR A 12 2.74 1.57 -8.45
C TYR A 12 1.86 2.83 -8.38
N LEU A 13 2.24 3.80 -7.54
CA LEU A 13 1.57 5.08 -7.37
C LEU A 13 2.09 6.11 -8.38
N THR A 14 3.39 6.11 -8.67
CA THR A 14 3.98 7.07 -9.63
C THR A 14 3.69 6.72 -11.09
N ARG A 15 3.46 5.45 -11.43
CA ARG A 15 2.95 5.07 -12.76
C ARG A 15 1.61 5.73 -13.09
N GLN A 16 0.85 6.18 -12.09
CA GLN A 16 -0.37 6.96 -12.28
C GLN A 16 -0.07 8.47 -12.44
N VAL A 17 1.01 8.97 -11.82
CA VAL A 17 1.49 10.36 -11.95
C VAL A 17 2.13 10.62 -13.31
N ALA A 18 2.93 9.68 -13.83
CA ALA A 18 3.65 9.82 -15.10
C ALA A 18 2.75 10.04 -16.33
N VAL A 19 1.49 9.58 -16.27
CA VAL A 19 0.48 9.83 -17.32
C VAL A 19 0.17 11.33 -17.41
N HIS A 20 0.18 12.04 -16.28
CA HIS A 20 -0.07 13.48 -16.20
C HIS A 20 1.19 14.33 -16.39
N ASP A 21 2.39 13.85 -16.02
CA ASP A 21 3.65 14.57 -16.27
C ASP A 21 4.02 14.60 -17.78
N SER A 22 3.54 13.63 -18.56
CA SER A 22 3.75 13.59 -20.02
C SER A 22 2.86 14.56 -20.81
N THR A 23 1.81 15.09 -20.18
CA THR A 23 0.93 16.11 -20.76
C THR A 23 1.24 17.46 -20.12
N GLU A 24 2.27 18.15 -20.62
CA GLU A 24 2.46 19.57 -20.32
C GLU A 24 1.15 20.34 -20.55
N ARG A 25 0.45 20.79 -19.49
CA ARG A 25 -0.38 22.01 -19.57
C ARG A 25 -0.84 22.57 -18.21
N ARG A 26 -0.65 23.88 -18.17
CA ARG A 26 -1.05 24.89 -17.18
C ARG A 26 -2.54 24.82 -16.82
N GLN A 27 -2.85 25.14 -15.56
CA GLN A 27 -4.15 25.62 -15.03
C GLN A 27 -5.35 25.39 -15.97
N VAL A 28 -6.16 24.36 -15.72
CA VAL A 28 -7.37 24.08 -16.51
C VAL A 28 -8.57 23.87 -15.58
N GLY A 29 -9.70 24.49 -15.96
CA GLY A 29 -10.93 24.55 -15.16
C GLY A 29 -11.75 23.25 -15.10
N LEU A 30 -12.81 23.30 -14.28
CA LEU A 30 -13.66 22.19 -13.80
C LEU A 30 -14.20 21.20 -14.84
N ALA A 31 -14.30 21.56 -16.13
CA ALA A 31 -14.80 20.66 -17.17
C ALA A 31 -13.77 19.56 -17.55
N SER A 32 -12.47 19.82 -17.35
CA SER A 32 -11.38 18.87 -17.70
C SER A 32 -11.40 17.59 -16.85
N TYR A 33 -11.91 17.68 -15.60
CA TYR A 33 -11.91 16.57 -14.64
C TYR A 33 -12.73 15.35 -15.11
N TYR A 34 -13.83 15.58 -15.83
CA TYR A 34 -14.75 14.53 -16.26
C TYR A 34 -14.33 13.81 -17.55
N GLU A 35 -13.51 14.46 -18.38
CA GLU A 35 -13.10 13.97 -19.70
C GLU A 35 -11.70 13.31 -19.69
N GLU A 36 -10.87 13.60 -18.69
CA GLU A 36 -9.51 13.05 -18.57
C GLU A 36 -9.51 11.55 -18.21
N LYS A 37 -8.78 10.76 -19.00
CA LYS A 37 -8.45 9.37 -18.69
C LYS A 37 -7.25 9.33 -17.74
N GLY A 38 -7.44 8.82 -16.52
CA GLY A 38 -6.39 8.82 -15.50
C GLY A 38 -6.96 8.95 -14.09
N GLU A 39 -6.11 9.16 -13.10
CA GLU A 39 -6.52 9.49 -11.73
C GLU A 39 -5.92 10.84 -11.36
N ALA A 40 -6.57 11.60 -10.47
CA ALA A 40 -6.08 12.92 -10.09
C ALA A 40 -4.61 12.87 -9.61
N PRO A 41 -3.79 13.89 -9.91
CA PRO A 41 -2.41 13.93 -9.45
C PRO A 41 -2.37 13.93 -7.92
N GLY A 42 -1.36 13.25 -7.38
CA GLY A 42 -1.20 13.14 -5.93
C GLY A 42 -0.97 14.49 -5.26
N ARG A 43 -1.32 14.59 -3.98
CA ARG A 43 -1.19 15.83 -3.19
C ARG A 43 -0.41 15.61 -1.91
N TRP A 44 0.43 16.56 -1.55
CA TRP A 44 1.17 16.53 -0.29
C TRP A 44 0.24 16.84 0.90
N LEU A 45 0.35 16.05 1.96
CA LEU A 45 -0.35 16.22 3.24
C LEU A 45 0.64 16.12 4.42
N GLY A 46 0.22 16.66 5.57
CA GLY A 46 0.91 16.53 6.85
C GLY A 46 1.64 17.80 7.29
N THR A 47 1.78 17.96 8.60
CA THR A 47 2.39 19.14 9.24
C THR A 47 3.92 19.10 9.24
N GLY A 48 4.53 17.99 8.80
CA GLY A 48 5.98 17.87 8.61
C GLY A 48 6.51 18.45 7.30
N LEU A 49 5.63 18.81 6.36
CA LEU A 49 6.00 19.34 5.04
C LEU A 49 6.85 20.62 5.05
N PRO A 50 6.64 21.60 5.96
CA PRO A 50 7.49 22.78 6.02
C PRO A 50 8.98 22.47 6.20
N GLY A 51 9.32 21.34 6.85
CA GLY A 51 10.71 20.89 6.96
C GLY A 51 11.34 20.48 5.62
N LEU A 52 10.54 20.33 4.56
CA LEU A 52 10.96 19.98 3.21
C LEU A 52 10.72 21.11 2.18
N ASP A 53 10.42 22.33 2.65
CA ASP A 53 10.02 23.45 1.78
C ASP A 53 8.88 23.07 0.81
N LEU A 54 7.89 22.33 1.33
CA LEU A 54 6.65 21.94 0.67
C LEU A 54 5.44 22.41 1.49
N ALA A 55 4.30 22.60 0.83
CA ALA A 55 3.04 22.96 1.45
C ALA A 55 1.98 21.87 1.29
N VAL A 56 1.02 21.85 2.22
CA VAL A 56 -0.17 20.99 2.10
C VAL A 56 -0.94 21.38 0.84
N GLY A 57 -1.27 20.38 0.01
CA GLY A 57 -1.99 20.57 -1.25
C GLY A 57 -1.09 20.72 -2.48
N ASP A 58 0.23 20.89 -2.30
CA ASP A 58 1.19 20.88 -3.41
C ASP A 58 1.07 19.56 -4.20
N VAL A 59 1.21 19.66 -5.52
CA VAL A 59 1.17 18.49 -6.39
C VAL A 59 2.43 17.64 -6.19
N VAL A 60 2.23 16.33 -6.05
CA VAL A 60 3.29 15.34 -5.93
C VAL A 60 3.83 15.00 -7.31
N THR A 61 5.14 15.12 -7.51
CA THR A 61 5.79 14.70 -8.75
C THR A 61 6.44 13.32 -8.62
N GLU A 62 6.67 12.63 -9.75
CA GLU A 62 7.36 11.34 -9.74
C GLU A 62 8.79 11.45 -9.18
N GLU A 63 9.52 12.51 -9.53
CA GLU A 63 10.89 12.71 -9.04
C GLU A 63 10.91 12.93 -7.52
N GLN A 64 9.96 13.70 -6.97
CA GLN A 64 9.86 13.88 -5.52
C GLN A 64 9.60 12.55 -4.80
N MET A 65 8.72 11.70 -5.37
CA MET A 65 8.46 10.36 -4.84
C MET A 65 9.69 9.46 -4.89
N LYS A 66 10.44 9.52 -6.00
CA LYS A 66 11.71 8.79 -6.17
C LYS A 66 12.77 9.22 -5.18
N LEU A 67 12.94 10.52 -4.96
CA LEU A 67 13.91 11.05 -4.02
C LEU A 67 13.54 10.68 -2.57
N LEU A 68 12.28 10.89 -2.17
CA LEU A 68 11.86 10.66 -0.79
C LEU A 68 11.68 9.18 -0.45
N PHE A 69 10.89 8.44 -1.24
CA PHE A 69 10.55 7.04 -0.95
C PHE A 69 11.51 6.05 -1.62
N GLY A 70 12.14 6.42 -2.74
CA GLY A 70 13.16 5.57 -3.36
C GLY A 70 14.50 5.67 -2.65
N GLN A 71 14.96 6.90 -2.38
CA GLN A 71 16.33 7.17 -1.93
C GLN A 71 16.44 7.68 -0.49
N GLY A 72 15.34 8.16 0.11
CA GLY A 72 15.36 8.73 1.46
C GLY A 72 16.04 10.09 1.54
N ARG A 73 16.01 10.83 0.42
CA ARG A 73 16.58 12.18 0.26
C ARG A 73 15.49 13.23 0.25
N HIS A 74 15.89 14.50 0.37
CA HIS A 74 14.98 15.63 0.23
C HIS A 74 14.27 15.55 -1.13
N PRO A 75 12.94 15.71 -1.22
CA PRO A 75 12.18 15.56 -2.47
C PRO A 75 12.56 16.58 -3.56
N ARG A 76 13.31 17.62 -3.17
CA ARG A 76 13.80 18.70 -4.03
C ARG A 76 15.33 18.70 -4.17
N SER A 77 16.01 17.62 -3.77
CA SER A 77 17.49 17.59 -3.68
C SER A 77 18.22 17.69 -5.01
N ASP A 78 17.51 17.52 -6.12
CA ASP A 78 18.08 17.58 -7.47
C ASP A 78 17.72 18.90 -8.18
N GLU A 79 17.01 19.83 -7.49
CA GLU A 79 16.74 21.17 -8.00
C GLU A 79 18.00 22.06 -7.97
N PRO A 80 18.15 23.05 -8.87
CA PRO A 80 19.31 23.94 -8.90
C PRO A 80 19.58 24.68 -7.58
N ALA A 81 18.51 24.99 -6.83
CA ALA A 81 18.61 25.69 -5.54
C ALA A 81 19.01 24.78 -4.37
N ALA A 82 19.14 23.46 -4.58
CA ALA A 82 19.32 22.48 -3.51
C ALA A 82 20.54 22.77 -2.62
N ALA A 83 21.68 23.13 -3.23
CA ALA A 83 22.90 23.45 -2.49
C ALA A 83 22.71 24.69 -1.57
N ALA A 84 22.10 25.76 -2.07
CA ALA A 84 21.88 26.98 -1.32
C ALA A 84 20.85 26.80 -0.20
N LYS A 85 19.88 25.90 -0.38
CA LYS A 85 18.83 25.57 0.59
C LYS A 85 19.21 24.45 1.56
N GLY A 86 20.35 23.78 1.34
CA GLY A 86 20.75 22.61 2.14
C GLY A 86 19.87 21.38 1.89
N TRP A 87 19.18 21.30 0.76
CA TRP A 87 18.35 20.15 0.38
C TRP A 87 19.24 18.97 0.01
N GLY A 88 19.35 17.99 0.90
CA GLY A 88 20.22 16.84 0.71
C GLY A 88 19.72 15.60 1.44
N ALA A 89 20.48 15.17 2.45
CA ALA A 89 20.18 13.95 3.20
C ALA A 89 19.13 14.18 4.30
N LEU A 90 18.13 13.31 4.37
CA LEU A 90 17.16 13.27 5.47
C LEU A 90 17.60 12.24 6.52
N GLY A 91 18.69 12.55 7.22
CA GLY A 91 19.33 11.61 8.15
C GLY A 91 20.06 10.47 7.42
N ARG A 92 20.05 9.27 8.01
CA ARG A 92 20.75 8.10 7.41
C ARG A 92 20.09 7.65 6.11
N ALA A 93 20.86 7.40 5.06
CA ALA A 93 20.35 6.77 3.84
C ALA A 93 19.66 5.43 4.14
N PHE A 94 18.73 5.03 3.27
CA PHE A 94 18.15 3.69 3.38
C PHE A 94 19.25 2.64 3.21
N PRO A 95 19.35 1.64 4.11
CA PRO A 95 20.38 0.62 3.98
C PRO A 95 20.15 -0.18 2.70
N THR A 96 21.22 -0.33 1.93
CA THR A 96 21.27 -1.25 0.78
C THR A 96 21.63 -2.63 1.31
N PHE A 97 20.83 -3.62 0.95
CA PHE A 97 21.14 -5.02 1.20
C PHE A 97 21.44 -5.66 -0.14
N ASP A 98 22.66 -6.15 -0.33
CA ASP A 98 23.07 -6.75 -1.60
C ASP A 98 22.15 -7.94 -1.95
N ALA A 99 21.57 -7.88 -3.14
CA ALA A 99 20.57 -8.82 -3.60
C ALA A 99 21.05 -9.56 -4.85
N THR A 100 21.68 -10.71 -4.62
CA THR A 100 21.18 -11.90 -5.28
C THR A 100 20.73 -12.86 -4.19
N SER A 101 19.50 -12.70 -3.72
CA SER A 101 18.94 -13.71 -2.81
C SER A 101 18.78 -15.01 -3.59
N LEU A 102 19.08 -16.16 -2.97
CA LEU A 102 18.87 -17.47 -3.58
C LEU A 102 17.44 -17.63 -4.13
N ARG A 103 16.50 -16.90 -3.52
CA ARG A 103 15.11 -16.78 -3.97
C ARG A 103 14.93 -16.19 -5.38
N GLN A 104 15.72 -15.18 -5.77
CA GLN A 104 15.68 -14.60 -7.11
C GLN A 104 16.24 -15.57 -8.16
N VAL A 105 17.34 -16.26 -7.82
CA VAL A 105 17.90 -17.32 -8.67
C VAL A 105 16.88 -18.45 -8.87
N MET A 106 16.20 -18.86 -7.80
CA MET A 106 15.13 -19.86 -7.89
C MET A 106 13.93 -19.38 -8.72
N ALA A 107 13.50 -18.13 -8.55
CA ALA A 107 12.40 -17.57 -9.34
C ALA A 107 12.75 -17.55 -10.84
N ARG A 108 13.99 -17.20 -11.17
CA ARG A 108 14.51 -17.26 -12.55
C ARG A 108 14.55 -18.70 -13.06
N ALA A 109 15.05 -19.65 -12.27
CA ALA A 109 15.08 -21.06 -12.64
C ALA A 109 13.68 -21.66 -12.88
N PHE A 110 12.67 -21.27 -12.07
CA PHE A 110 11.28 -21.66 -12.33
C PHE A 110 10.73 -21.05 -13.61
N SER A 111 10.99 -19.77 -13.84
CA SER A 111 10.59 -19.09 -15.07
C SER A 111 11.23 -19.75 -16.29
N GLU A 112 12.54 -20.01 -16.24
CA GLU A 112 13.29 -20.66 -17.32
C GLU A 112 12.79 -22.09 -17.57
N HIS A 113 12.51 -22.86 -16.52
CA HIS A 113 11.92 -24.19 -16.63
C HIS A 113 10.58 -24.16 -17.41
N ASN A 114 9.72 -23.20 -17.10
CA ASN A 114 8.44 -23.02 -17.80
C ASN A 114 8.64 -22.56 -19.24
N THR A 115 9.43 -21.52 -19.47
CA THR A 115 9.61 -20.94 -20.81
C THR A 115 10.34 -21.91 -21.76
N ASN A 116 11.26 -22.73 -21.25
CA ASN A 116 11.93 -23.76 -22.04
C ASN A 116 10.99 -24.87 -22.52
N GLN A 117 9.83 -25.03 -21.87
CA GLN A 117 8.77 -25.95 -22.26
C GLN A 117 7.67 -25.26 -23.10
N GLY A 118 7.89 -24.01 -23.51
CA GLY A 118 6.90 -23.22 -24.25
C GLY A 118 5.71 -22.77 -23.41
N LEU A 119 5.78 -22.91 -22.08
CA LEU A 119 4.74 -22.47 -21.15
C LEU A 119 4.94 -21.01 -20.76
N ALA A 120 3.86 -20.37 -20.31
CA ALA A 120 3.95 -19.05 -19.69
C ALA A 120 4.89 -19.07 -18.48
N TRP A 121 5.66 -18.00 -18.27
CA TRP A 121 6.69 -17.89 -17.22
C TRP A 121 6.17 -18.22 -15.80
N ASN A 122 4.90 -17.97 -15.54
CA ASN A 122 4.22 -18.19 -14.26
C ASN A 122 3.33 -19.45 -14.22
N ALA A 123 3.43 -20.34 -15.22
CA ALA A 123 2.64 -21.57 -15.26
C ALA A 123 2.89 -22.45 -14.01
N PRO A 124 1.86 -23.15 -13.49
CA PRO A 124 2.02 -24.04 -12.34
C PRO A 124 3.03 -25.16 -12.63
N ILE A 125 4.02 -25.32 -11.76
CA ILE A 125 4.99 -26.41 -11.80
C ILE A 125 4.61 -27.44 -10.72
N PRO A 126 4.55 -28.75 -11.04
CA PRO A 126 4.29 -29.81 -10.06
C PRO A 126 5.20 -29.74 -8.82
N ALA A 127 4.69 -30.11 -7.66
CA ALA A 127 5.40 -29.93 -6.38
C ALA A 127 6.76 -30.65 -6.34
N GLU A 128 6.81 -31.88 -6.83
CA GLU A 128 8.04 -32.66 -6.93
C GLU A 128 9.08 -32.00 -7.84
N GLU A 129 8.64 -31.50 -8.99
CA GLU A 129 9.49 -30.80 -9.95
C GLU A 129 10.06 -29.50 -9.35
N ARG A 130 9.22 -28.71 -8.69
CA ARG A 130 9.66 -27.52 -7.96
C ARG A 130 10.67 -27.85 -6.86
N ALA A 131 10.48 -28.97 -6.16
CA ALA A 131 11.41 -29.42 -5.14
C ALA A 131 12.77 -29.79 -5.75
N ARG A 132 12.79 -30.50 -6.89
CA ARG A 132 14.03 -30.80 -7.63
C ARG A 132 14.77 -29.56 -8.06
N ILE A 133 14.10 -28.63 -8.74
CA ILE A 133 14.70 -27.36 -9.21
C ILE A 133 15.26 -26.56 -8.02
N ARG A 134 14.53 -26.50 -6.90
CA ARG A 134 15.02 -25.84 -5.67
C ARG A 134 16.30 -26.47 -5.13
N THR A 135 16.32 -27.79 -5.03
CA THR A 135 17.48 -28.52 -4.51
C THR A 135 18.70 -28.33 -5.41
N GLN A 136 18.51 -28.37 -6.73
CA GLN A 136 19.58 -28.14 -7.70
C GLN A 136 20.16 -26.72 -7.56
N VAL A 137 19.31 -25.70 -7.65
CA VAL A 137 19.74 -24.28 -7.52
C VAL A 137 20.42 -24.03 -6.17
N ALA A 138 19.93 -24.66 -5.09
CA ALA A 138 20.54 -24.52 -3.77
C ALA A 138 21.92 -25.17 -3.70
N ARG A 139 22.14 -26.33 -4.32
CA ARG A 139 23.45 -27.00 -4.36
C ARG A 139 24.46 -26.19 -5.16
N GLU A 140 24.08 -25.73 -6.35
CA GLU A 140 24.94 -24.89 -7.20
C GLU A 140 25.34 -23.60 -6.48
N ALA A 141 24.39 -22.93 -5.83
CA ALA A 141 24.68 -21.73 -5.05
C ALA A 141 25.52 -22.00 -3.80
N PHE A 142 25.36 -23.16 -3.16
CA PHE A 142 26.19 -23.58 -2.04
C PHE A 142 27.65 -23.78 -2.50
N GLU A 143 27.84 -24.53 -3.59
CA GLU A 143 29.16 -24.83 -4.16
C GLU A 143 29.89 -23.57 -4.60
N GLN A 144 29.20 -22.66 -5.30
CA GLN A 144 29.79 -21.37 -5.70
C GLN A 144 30.24 -20.53 -4.50
N ARG A 145 29.48 -20.57 -3.38
CA ARG A 145 29.78 -19.76 -2.20
C ARG A 145 30.84 -20.37 -1.29
N HIS A 146 30.86 -21.70 -1.18
CA HIS A 146 31.69 -22.43 -0.22
C HIS A 146 32.88 -23.14 -0.88
N GLY A 147 32.95 -23.20 -2.21
CA GLY A 147 34.00 -23.90 -2.97
C GLY A 147 33.97 -25.42 -2.82
N ARG A 148 32.88 -25.98 -2.28
CA ARG A 148 32.68 -27.42 -2.05
C ARG A 148 31.20 -27.79 -2.05
N ALA A 149 30.91 -29.07 -2.25
CA ALA A 149 29.58 -29.63 -2.05
C ALA A 149 29.16 -29.56 -0.56
N PRO A 150 27.85 -29.51 -0.26
CA PRO A 150 27.34 -29.67 1.10
C PRO A 150 27.69 -31.07 1.64
N ALA A 151 28.05 -31.15 2.92
CA ALA A 151 28.46 -32.39 3.58
C ALA A 151 27.28 -33.38 3.74
N ASP A 152 26.08 -32.85 3.95
CA ASP A 152 24.85 -33.63 4.07
C ASP A 152 23.61 -32.78 3.66
N GLU A 153 22.43 -33.41 3.69
CA GLU A 153 21.17 -32.74 3.39
C GLU A 153 20.77 -31.69 4.44
N ALA A 154 21.20 -31.85 5.68
CA ALA A 154 20.88 -30.93 6.77
C ALA A 154 21.62 -29.59 6.59
N GLU A 155 22.89 -29.63 6.18
CA GLU A 155 23.70 -28.45 5.84
C GLU A 155 23.09 -27.70 4.66
N LEU A 156 22.72 -28.42 3.60
CA LEU A 156 22.05 -27.82 2.45
C LEU A 156 20.70 -27.19 2.85
N THR A 157 19.92 -27.85 3.70
CA THR A 157 18.64 -27.33 4.22
C THR A 157 18.85 -26.07 5.05
N GLN A 158 19.88 -26.03 5.91
CA GLN A 158 20.19 -24.86 6.70
C GLN A 158 20.67 -23.69 5.84
N PHE A 159 21.52 -23.96 4.84
CA PHE A 159 21.93 -22.99 3.84
C PHE A 159 20.71 -22.44 3.09
N LEU A 160 19.87 -23.32 2.56
CA LEU A 160 18.64 -22.97 1.87
C LEU A 160 17.75 -22.08 2.74
N ALA A 161 17.54 -22.44 4.00
CA ALA A 161 16.72 -21.69 4.95
C ALA A 161 17.30 -20.31 5.31
N ARG A 162 18.64 -20.13 5.23
CA ARG A 162 19.31 -18.84 5.48
C ARG A 162 19.38 -17.99 4.21
N ALA A 163 19.79 -18.57 3.09
CA ALA A 163 20.00 -17.89 1.80
C ALA A 163 18.70 -17.59 1.05
N SER A 164 17.63 -18.35 1.30
CA SER A 164 16.29 -18.07 0.78
C SER A 164 15.50 -17.09 1.64
N ARG A 165 16.05 -16.62 2.77
CA ARG A 165 15.41 -15.54 3.53
C ARG A 165 15.25 -14.36 2.59
N PRO A 166 14.06 -13.74 2.55
CA PRO A 166 13.90 -12.50 1.79
C PRO A 166 15.00 -11.54 2.22
N ALA A 167 15.70 -10.94 1.25
CA ALA A 167 16.59 -9.83 1.55
C ALA A 167 15.81 -8.84 2.41
N GLN A 168 16.40 -8.37 3.51
CA GLN A 168 15.78 -7.29 4.24
C GLN A 168 15.64 -6.13 3.26
N VAL A 169 14.43 -5.60 3.13
CA VAL A 169 14.22 -4.41 2.29
C VAL A 169 13.98 -3.26 3.25
N PRO A 170 14.74 -2.16 3.14
CA PRO A 170 14.51 -0.99 3.98
C PRO A 170 13.07 -0.50 3.80
N VAL A 171 12.46 -0.10 4.90
CA VAL A 171 11.12 0.51 4.88
C VAL A 171 11.29 1.97 4.49
N ALA A 172 10.72 2.34 3.35
CA ALA A 172 10.70 3.72 2.85
C ALA A 172 9.52 4.52 3.39
N GLY A 173 8.42 3.84 3.70
CA GLY A 173 7.20 4.48 4.17
C GLY A 173 6.12 3.47 4.51
N PHE A 174 4.93 4.00 4.77
CA PHE A 174 3.74 3.23 5.10
C PHE A 174 2.59 3.73 4.23
N ASP A 175 1.96 2.82 3.50
CA ASP A 175 0.76 3.11 2.72
C ASP A 175 -0.48 2.87 3.58
N LEU A 176 -1.17 3.95 3.91
CA LEU A 176 -2.45 3.98 4.62
C LEU A 176 -3.56 4.16 3.59
N THR A 177 -4.11 3.05 3.13
CA THR A 177 -5.29 3.05 2.26
C THR A 177 -6.56 3.30 3.09
N PHE A 178 -7.24 4.40 2.81
CA PHE A 178 -8.53 4.77 3.36
C PHE A 178 -9.61 4.40 2.36
N SER A 179 -10.41 3.39 2.68
CA SER A 179 -11.53 2.95 1.86
C SER A 179 -12.80 3.05 2.72
N PRO A 180 -13.82 3.81 2.31
CA PRO A 180 -15.10 3.83 2.99
C PRO A 180 -15.83 2.50 2.80
N VAL A 181 -16.95 2.33 3.51
CA VAL A 181 -17.84 1.18 3.32
C VAL A 181 -18.48 1.22 1.93
N LYS A 182 -18.86 0.06 1.38
CA LYS A 182 -19.25 -0.04 -0.04
C LYS A 182 -20.47 0.82 -0.36
N SER A 183 -21.41 1.01 0.58
CA SER A 183 -22.56 1.89 0.40
C SER A 183 -22.19 3.35 0.14
N VAL A 184 -21.10 3.84 0.72
CA VAL A 184 -20.59 5.20 0.45
C VAL A 184 -20.07 5.30 -0.98
N SER A 185 -19.25 4.33 -1.43
CA SER A 185 -18.79 4.27 -2.82
C SER A 185 -19.94 4.09 -3.81
N THR A 186 -20.98 3.34 -3.43
CA THR A 186 -22.20 3.17 -4.22
C THR A 186 -22.97 4.49 -4.35
N LEU A 187 -23.17 5.22 -3.25
CA LEU A 187 -23.80 6.53 -3.27
C LEU A 187 -23.01 7.50 -4.15
N TRP A 188 -21.69 7.55 -3.96
CA TRP A 188 -20.80 8.41 -4.74
C TRP A 188 -20.93 8.18 -6.24
N ALA A 189 -20.93 6.91 -6.69
CA ALA A 189 -21.01 6.57 -8.10
C ALA A 189 -22.37 6.89 -8.74
N LEU A 190 -23.47 6.66 -8.02
CA LEU A 190 -24.82 6.83 -8.55
C LEU A 190 -25.40 8.24 -8.41
N ALA A 191 -25.00 8.97 -7.37
CA ALA A 191 -25.61 10.25 -7.06
C ALA A 191 -25.23 11.32 -8.08
N THR A 192 -25.97 12.43 -8.14
CA THR A 192 -25.61 13.54 -9.03
C THR A 192 -24.19 14.06 -8.75
N PRO A 193 -23.53 14.72 -9.73
CA PRO A 193 -22.18 15.26 -9.52
C PRO A 193 -22.04 16.17 -8.28
N GLU A 194 -23.09 16.92 -7.92
CA GLU A 194 -23.10 17.71 -6.68
C GLU A 194 -23.01 16.82 -5.43
N VAL A 195 -23.84 15.79 -5.34
CA VAL A 195 -23.84 14.88 -4.18
C VAL A 195 -22.54 14.06 -4.13
N ALA A 196 -22.05 13.58 -5.27
CA ALA A 196 -20.76 12.88 -5.37
C ALA A 196 -19.62 13.73 -4.80
N ARG A 197 -19.56 15.02 -5.15
CA ARG A 197 -18.58 15.96 -4.58
C ARG A 197 -18.70 16.13 -3.07
N GLN A 198 -19.90 16.08 -2.50
CA GLN A 198 -20.07 16.12 -1.04
C GLN A 198 -19.57 14.84 -0.38
N VAL A 199 -19.74 13.68 -1.02
CA VAL A 199 -19.18 12.40 -0.53
C VAL A 199 -17.67 12.42 -0.56
N GLU A 200 -17.07 12.88 -1.66
CA GLU A 200 -15.62 13.09 -1.78
C GLU A 200 -15.10 14.06 -0.71
N ALA A 201 -15.77 15.19 -0.51
CA ALA A 201 -15.38 16.16 0.52
C ALA A 201 -15.40 15.54 1.92
N ALA A 202 -16.44 14.78 2.27
CA ALA A 202 -16.53 14.06 3.54
C ALA A 202 -15.41 13.02 3.71
N HIS A 203 -15.09 12.29 2.64
CA HIS A 203 -13.97 11.35 2.59
C HIS A 203 -12.64 12.05 2.86
N GLN A 204 -12.36 13.14 2.14
CA GLN A 204 -11.13 13.90 2.28
C GLN A 204 -10.99 14.56 3.66
N ASP A 205 -12.09 15.03 4.25
CA ASP A 205 -12.10 15.53 5.63
C ASP A 205 -11.77 14.42 6.64
N ALA A 206 -12.36 13.24 6.48
CA ALA A 206 -12.09 12.09 7.35
C ALA A 206 -10.63 11.61 7.25
N VAL A 207 -10.05 11.62 6.04
CA VAL A 207 -8.63 11.35 5.81
C VAL A 207 -7.75 12.36 6.54
N ARG A 208 -8.01 13.67 6.35
CA ARG A 208 -7.25 14.75 7.01
C ARG A 208 -7.35 14.70 8.52
N ALA A 209 -8.56 14.52 9.06
CA ALA A 209 -8.78 14.42 10.50
C ALA A 209 -8.03 13.23 11.10
N THR A 210 -8.03 12.09 10.41
CA THR A 210 -7.31 10.90 10.87
C THR A 210 -5.80 11.07 10.80
N LEU A 211 -5.28 11.72 9.75
CA LEU A 211 -3.86 12.04 9.66
C LEU A 211 -3.43 13.00 10.80
N ALA A 212 -4.23 14.03 11.09
CA ALA A 212 -3.97 14.95 12.19
C ALA A 212 -3.99 14.27 13.57
N MET A 213 -4.88 13.30 13.78
CA MET A 213 -4.87 12.46 14.99
C MET A 213 -3.61 11.62 15.07
N LEU A 214 -3.20 10.97 13.97
CA LEU A 214 -1.97 10.19 13.93
C LEU A 214 -0.73 11.04 14.22
N GLU A 215 -0.67 12.26 13.70
CA GLU A 215 0.41 13.22 13.98
C GLU A 215 0.50 13.55 15.47
N ARG A 216 -0.63 13.83 16.11
CA ARG A 216 -0.69 14.19 17.53
C ARG A 216 -0.38 13.03 18.47
N GLU A 217 -0.87 11.83 18.17
CA GLU A 217 -0.98 10.75 19.15
C GLU A 217 -0.07 9.55 18.86
N VAL A 218 0.46 9.43 17.64
CA VAL A 218 1.13 8.22 17.16
C VAL A 218 2.48 8.50 16.50
N ALA A 219 2.66 9.68 15.92
CA ALA A 219 3.88 10.05 15.21
C ALA A 219 5.01 10.35 16.22
N PHE A 220 5.95 9.43 16.32
CA PHE A 220 7.15 9.58 17.13
C PHE A 220 8.37 9.02 16.41
N THR A 221 9.54 9.49 16.81
CA THR A 221 10.82 8.90 16.43
C THR A 221 11.59 8.40 17.65
N ARG A 222 12.71 7.72 17.43
CA ARG A 222 13.54 7.13 18.48
C ARG A 222 14.96 7.68 18.45
N VAL A 223 15.48 8.01 19.62
CA VAL A 223 16.83 8.57 19.82
C VAL A 223 17.60 7.82 20.90
N GLY A 224 18.92 8.04 20.95
CA GLY A 224 19.83 7.38 21.88
C GLY A 224 20.26 5.98 21.42
N LYS A 225 21.17 5.36 22.18
CA LYS A 225 21.73 4.03 21.86
C LYS A 225 20.59 3.00 21.76
N GLY A 226 20.49 2.33 20.63
CA GLY A 226 19.43 1.35 20.36
C GLY A 226 18.02 1.95 20.28
N GLY A 227 17.86 3.27 20.20
CA GLY A 227 16.57 3.96 20.19
C GLY A 227 15.82 3.84 21.52
N ILE A 228 16.54 3.93 22.64
CA ILE A 228 15.99 3.72 23.99
C ILE A 228 14.91 4.75 24.37
N ARG A 229 14.97 5.97 23.80
CA ARG A 229 14.02 7.04 24.09
C ARG A 229 13.15 7.33 22.87
N GLN A 230 11.85 7.48 23.08
CA GLN A 230 10.89 7.90 22.07
C GLN A 230 10.61 9.40 22.24
N VAL A 231 10.63 10.16 21.14
CA VAL A 231 10.47 11.62 21.15
C VAL A 231 9.49 12.07 20.06
N PRO A 232 8.75 13.15 20.29
CA PRO A 232 7.80 13.67 19.31
C PRO A 232 8.50 14.18 18.04
N VAL A 233 7.73 14.26 16.97
CA VAL A 233 8.15 14.79 15.67
C VAL A 233 7.34 16.04 15.33
N THR A 234 7.86 16.88 14.45
CA THR A 234 7.17 18.08 13.95
C THR A 234 5.85 17.74 13.28
N GLY A 235 5.79 16.61 12.58
CA GLY A 235 4.62 16.13 11.88
C GLY A 235 4.95 14.98 10.95
N LEU A 236 3.95 14.47 10.25
CA LEU A 236 4.12 13.49 9.19
C LEU A 236 4.35 14.22 7.85
N VAL A 237 5.03 13.52 6.95
CA VAL A 237 5.14 13.89 5.53
C VAL A 237 4.44 12.79 4.75
N ALA A 238 3.38 13.11 4.02
CA ALA A 238 2.59 12.13 3.31
C ALA A 238 2.18 12.59 1.91
N ALA A 239 2.09 11.65 0.98
CA ALA A 239 1.53 11.86 -0.35
C ALA A 239 0.18 11.12 -0.46
N ALA A 240 -0.88 11.81 -0.84
CA ALA A 240 -2.21 11.24 -1.00
C ALA A 240 -2.57 11.07 -2.48
N PHE A 241 -3.09 9.90 -2.84
CA PHE A 241 -3.53 9.56 -4.20
C PHE A 241 -4.96 9.03 -4.14
N ASP A 242 -5.88 9.74 -4.78
CA ASP A 242 -7.30 9.38 -4.82
C ASP A 242 -7.56 8.46 -6.00
N HIS A 243 -8.31 7.38 -5.76
CA HIS A 243 -8.70 6.39 -6.74
C HIS A 243 -10.21 6.20 -6.73
N ARG A 244 -10.75 5.82 -7.89
CA ARG A 244 -12.19 5.81 -8.17
C ARG A 244 -12.78 4.42 -8.37
N ASP A 245 -11.97 3.48 -8.86
CA ASP A 245 -12.42 2.12 -9.13
C ASP A 245 -11.50 1.04 -8.56
N SER A 246 -12.10 -0.13 -8.41
CA SER A 246 -11.39 -1.35 -8.07
C SER A 246 -10.75 -1.94 -9.33
N ARG A 247 -9.87 -2.93 -9.18
CA ARG A 247 -9.29 -3.64 -10.34
C ARG A 247 -10.31 -4.37 -11.22
N THR A 248 -11.51 -4.63 -10.71
CA THR A 248 -12.61 -5.24 -11.47
C THR A 248 -13.54 -4.20 -12.07
N GLY A 249 -13.22 -2.91 -11.93
CA GLY A 249 -14.00 -1.80 -12.44
C GLY A 249 -15.20 -1.40 -11.56
N ASP A 250 -15.44 -2.08 -10.43
CA ASP A 250 -16.50 -1.71 -9.48
C ASP A 250 -16.20 -0.35 -8.83
N PRO A 251 -17.23 0.45 -8.48
CA PRO A 251 -17.08 1.68 -7.72
C PRO A 251 -16.33 1.47 -6.41
N ASP A 252 -15.20 2.16 -6.24
CA ASP A 252 -14.33 1.99 -5.10
C ASP A 252 -13.57 3.29 -4.83
N LEU A 253 -14.27 4.29 -4.26
CA LEU A 253 -13.63 5.52 -3.80
C LEU A 253 -12.62 5.18 -2.71
N HIS A 254 -11.34 5.47 -2.90
CA HIS A 254 -10.33 5.27 -1.85
C HIS A 254 -9.12 6.17 -2.04
N THR A 255 -8.46 6.51 -0.93
CA THR A 255 -7.21 7.28 -0.95
C THR A 255 -6.06 6.46 -0.41
N HIS A 256 -4.98 6.37 -1.18
CA HIS A 256 -3.68 5.90 -0.68
C HIS A 256 -2.92 7.07 -0.08
N VAL A 257 -2.78 7.10 1.25
CA VAL A 257 -1.93 8.07 1.95
C VAL A 257 -0.61 7.43 2.32
N VAL A 258 0.42 7.86 1.63
CA VAL A 258 1.75 7.26 1.70
C VAL A 258 2.61 8.11 2.61
N VAL A 259 2.77 7.64 3.85
CA VAL A 259 3.51 8.32 4.90
C VAL A 259 4.99 7.98 4.79
N SER A 260 5.85 9.01 4.70
CA SER A 260 7.29 8.88 4.68
C SER A 260 7.82 8.27 5.98
N ASN A 261 8.80 7.37 5.85
CA ASN A 261 9.54 6.89 7.01
C ASN A 261 10.59 7.91 7.49
N LYS A 262 10.75 9.05 6.79
CA LYS A 262 11.57 10.19 7.18
C LYS A 262 10.71 11.22 7.90
N VAL A 263 11.09 11.55 9.13
CA VAL A 263 10.41 12.55 9.97
C VAL A 263 11.42 13.44 10.66
N GLN A 264 11.04 14.67 10.93
CA GLN A 264 11.87 15.62 11.67
C GLN A 264 11.46 15.62 13.14
N SER A 265 12.42 15.42 14.04
CA SER A 265 12.20 15.66 15.48
C SER A 265 11.89 17.14 15.74
N LEU A 266 11.19 17.43 16.85
CA LEU A 266 10.90 18.82 17.22
C LEU A 266 12.18 19.66 17.39
N PRO A 267 12.12 21.00 17.23
CA PRO A 267 13.27 21.87 17.41
C PRO A 267 13.98 21.71 18.76
N GLU A 268 13.22 21.56 19.85
CA GLU A 268 13.73 21.31 21.21
C GLU A 268 14.45 19.95 21.36
N GLU A 269 14.20 19.00 20.45
CA GLU A 269 14.87 17.70 20.35
C GLU A 269 16.02 17.70 19.30
N GLY A 270 16.33 18.88 18.77
CA GLY A 270 17.42 19.16 17.86
C GLY A 270 17.05 19.24 16.38
N GLY A 271 15.76 19.17 16.01
CA GLY A 271 15.31 19.41 14.63
C GLY A 271 15.86 18.42 13.59
N ARG A 272 16.29 17.23 14.02
CA ARG A 272 16.99 16.25 13.17
C ARG A 272 16.03 15.38 12.39
N TRP A 273 16.40 15.08 11.15
CA TRP A 273 15.76 14.05 10.32
C TRP A 273 16.14 12.65 10.78
N LEU A 274 15.11 11.86 11.09
CA LEU A 274 15.19 10.54 11.70
C LEU A 274 14.17 9.59 11.06
N THR A 275 14.09 8.38 11.60
CA THR A 275 13.17 7.33 11.15
C THR A 275 11.92 7.32 12.01
N LEU A 276 10.75 7.23 11.39
CA LEU A 276 9.47 7.11 12.09
C LEU A 276 9.40 5.78 12.87
N ASP A 277 8.88 5.79 14.10
CA ASP A 277 8.63 4.56 14.84
C ASP A 277 7.38 3.85 14.32
N GLY A 278 7.55 3.11 13.22
CA GLY A 278 6.46 2.39 12.56
C GLY A 278 5.74 1.38 13.47
N ARG A 279 6.32 0.95 14.61
CA ARG A 279 5.64 0.06 15.55
C ARG A 279 4.39 0.71 16.13
N MET A 280 4.43 2.02 16.38
CA MET A 280 3.29 2.77 16.88
C MET A 280 2.18 2.87 15.84
N LEU A 281 2.53 3.16 14.58
CA LEU A 281 1.57 3.16 13.48
C LEU A 281 0.82 1.83 13.35
N PHE A 282 1.53 0.70 13.40
CA PHE A 282 0.88 -0.61 13.31
C PHE A 282 -0.04 -0.89 14.51
N LYS A 283 0.35 -0.50 15.73
CA LYS A 283 -0.50 -0.63 16.92
C LYS A 283 -1.75 0.26 16.82
N ALA A 284 -1.63 1.43 16.21
CA ALA A 284 -2.72 2.38 16.00
C ALA A 284 -3.65 2.02 14.84
N LYS A 285 -3.40 0.94 14.07
CA LYS A 285 -4.15 0.62 12.84
C LYS A 285 -5.67 0.59 13.05
N VAL A 286 -6.14 -0.08 14.11
CA VAL A 286 -7.59 -0.17 14.40
C VAL A 286 -8.13 1.18 14.83
N MET A 287 -7.43 1.89 15.73
CA MET A 287 -7.82 3.24 16.16
C MET A 287 -7.96 4.21 14.98
N ALA A 288 -7.01 4.21 14.04
CA ALA A 288 -7.06 5.04 12.84
C ALA A 288 -8.26 4.67 11.94
N SER A 289 -8.55 3.37 11.81
CA SER A 289 -9.71 2.89 11.03
C SER A 289 -11.03 3.39 11.63
N GLU A 290 -11.20 3.26 12.95
CA GLU A 290 -12.43 3.70 13.63
C GLU A 290 -12.56 5.23 13.59
N HIS A 291 -11.46 5.95 13.80
CA HIS A 291 -11.44 7.41 13.72
C HIS A 291 -11.86 7.92 12.34
N TYR A 292 -11.35 7.30 11.28
CA TYR A 292 -11.75 7.59 9.90
C TYR A 292 -13.24 7.29 9.67
N ASN A 293 -13.71 6.10 10.03
CA ASN A 293 -15.10 5.70 9.84
C ASN A 293 -16.07 6.65 10.56
N THR A 294 -15.78 7.00 11.82
CA THR A 294 -16.62 7.93 12.60
C THR A 294 -16.65 9.33 11.98
N HIS A 295 -15.50 9.87 11.53
CA HIS A 295 -15.48 11.18 10.88
C HIS A 295 -16.22 11.18 9.54
N LEU A 296 -16.08 10.10 8.76
CA LEU A 296 -16.78 9.96 7.50
C LEU A 296 -18.30 9.89 7.71
N GLU A 297 -18.77 9.02 8.61
CA GLU A 297 -20.20 8.91 8.94
C GLU A 297 -20.76 10.27 9.38
N ALA A 298 -20.10 10.94 10.33
CA ALA A 298 -20.53 12.25 10.83
C ALA A 298 -20.56 13.30 9.71
N GLY A 299 -19.54 13.34 8.86
CA GLY A 299 -19.46 14.27 7.73
C GLY A 299 -20.56 14.03 6.70
N LEU A 300 -20.89 12.77 6.40
CA LEU A 300 -21.96 12.43 5.46
C LEU A 300 -23.34 12.74 6.04
N VAL A 301 -23.57 12.44 7.32
CA VAL A 301 -24.81 12.81 8.03
C VAL A 301 -25.00 14.33 7.98
N GLN A 302 -23.95 15.11 8.29
CA GLN A 302 -24.03 16.56 8.30
C GLN A 302 -24.25 17.16 6.91
N ARG A 303 -23.56 16.66 5.89
CA ARG A 303 -23.59 17.22 4.53
C ARG A 303 -24.83 16.81 3.73
N LEU A 304 -25.29 15.57 3.93
CA LEU A 304 -26.28 14.93 3.05
C LEU A 304 -27.51 14.40 3.80
N GLY A 305 -27.51 14.39 5.13
CA GLY A 305 -28.63 13.89 5.93
C GLY A 305 -28.84 12.38 5.84
N VAL A 306 -27.86 11.63 5.36
CA VAL A 306 -27.94 10.15 5.28
C VAL A 306 -27.93 9.54 6.69
N ALA A 307 -28.56 8.37 6.83
CA ALA A 307 -28.51 7.56 8.05
C ALA A 307 -27.61 6.34 7.85
N PHE A 308 -27.02 5.84 8.94
CA PHE A 308 -26.21 4.61 8.93
C PHE A 308 -26.84 3.56 9.85
N ALA A 309 -26.90 2.33 9.36
CA ALA A 309 -27.45 1.18 10.08
C ALA A 309 -26.44 0.02 10.11
N ASP A 310 -26.46 -0.73 11.21
CA ASP A 310 -25.66 -1.94 11.37
C ASP A 310 -26.15 -3.01 10.40
N ARG A 311 -25.22 -3.60 9.66
CA ARG A 311 -25.52 -4.76 8.81
C ARG A 311 -25.28 -6.05 9.58
N PRO A 312 -26.12 -7.09 9.37
CA PRO A 312 -25.86 -8.41 9.90
C PRO A 312 -24.46 -8.88 9.46
N GLY A 313 -23.58 -9.04 10.44
CA GLY A 313 -22.20 -9.47 10.24
C GLY A 313 -22.00 -10.94 10.59
N GLN A 314 -20.75 -11.40 10.47
CA GLN A 314 -20.36 -12.69 11.03
C GLN A 314 -20.39 -12.63 12.56
N GLU A 315 -20.87 -13.70 13.19
CA GLU A 315 -20.92 -13.84 14.64
C GLU A 315 -19.53 -13.61 15.26
N GLY A 316 -19.48 -12.85 16.37
CA GLY A 316 -18.24 -12.48 17.05
C GLY A 316 -17.44 -11.33 16.41
N LYS A 317 -17.89 -10.74 15.31
CA LYS A 317 -17.30 -9.52 14.73
C LYS A 317 -18.19 -8.31 14.98
N ARG A 318 -17.57 -7.12 15.08
CA ARG A 318 -18.32 -5.86 15.11
C ARG A 318 -19.11 -5.72 13.80
N PRO A 319 -20.39 -5.29 13.87
CA PRO A 319 -21.18 -5.04 12.67
C PRO A 319 -20.54 -3.91 11.87
N VAL A 320 -20.60 -4.04 10.54
CA VAL A 320 -20.23 -2.95 9.62
C VAL A 320 -21.47 -2.07 9.44
N ARG A 321 -21.29 -0.76 9.58
CA ARG A 321 -22.34 0.24 9.37
C ARG A 321 -22.35 0.65 7.91
N GLU A 322 -23.49 0.55 7.26
CA GLU A 322 -23.69 0.99 5.87
C GLU A 322 -24.78 2.07 5.83
N ILE A 323 -24.80 2.89 4.79
CA ILE A 323 -25.85 3.88 4.55
C ILE A 323 -27.20 3.16 4.40
N ASP A 324 -28.18 3.60 5.17
CA ASP A 324 -29.55 3.09 5.10
C ASP A 324 -30.20 3.48 3.76
N GLY A 325 -31.05 2.61 3.23
CA GLY A 325 -31.70 2.77 1.93
C GLY A 325 -30.89 2.28 0.72
N ILE A 326 -29.64 1.84 0.88
CA ILE A 326 -28.88 1.22 -0.22
C ILE A 326 -29.07 -0.30 -0.20
N ALA A 327 -29.60 -0.84 -1.30
CA ALA A 327 -30.00 -2.24 -1.39
C ALA A 327 -28.81 -3.21 -1.18
N PRO A 328 -28.93 -4.22 -0.29
CA PRO A 328 -27.88 -5.22 -0.05
C PRO A 328 -27.40 -5.94 -1.32
N ALA A 329 -28.32 -6.24 -2.24
CA ALA A 329 -28.01 -6.93 -3.48
C ALA A 329 -27.09 -6.09 -4.39
N LEU A 330 -27.25 -4.76 -4.40
CA LEU A 330 -26.40 -3.86 -5.16
C LEU A 330 -24.98 -3.82 -4.59
N LEU A 331 -24.84 -3.74 -3.26
CA LEU A 331 -23.54 -3.79 -2.59
C LEU A 331 -22.80 -5.09 -2.88
N ALA A 332 -23.53 -6.22 -2.90
CA ALA A 332 -22.97 -7.51 -3.27
C ALA A 332 -22.51 -7.51 -4.73
N ALA A 333 -23.34 -7.06 -5.68
CA ALA A 333 -23.01 -6.99 -7.09
C ALA A 333 -21.73 -6.17 -7.35
N TRP A 334 -21.55 -5.03 -6.68
CA TRP A 334 -20.35 -4.18 -6.79
C TRP A 334 -19.21 -4.55 -5.85
N SER A 335 -19.20 -5.78 -5.35
CA SER A 335 -18.13 -6.34 -4.52
C SER A 335 -17.48 -7.56 -5.17
N SER A 336 -17.43 -7.61 -6.51
CA SER A 336 -17.00 -8.78 -7.29
C SER A 336 -15.60 -9.25 -6.90
N ARG A 337 -14.66 -8.30 -6.73
CA ARG A 337 -13.28 -8.56 -6.26
C ARG A 337 -13.26 -9.31 -4.92
N ARG A 338 -14.07 -8.87 -3.96
CA ARG A 338 -14.13 -9.46 -2.62
C ARG A 338 -14.71 -10.86 -2.66
N GLN A 339 -15.76 -11.07 -3.45
CA GLN A 339 -16.36 -12.40 -3.62
C GLN A 339 -15.36 -13.41 -4.19
N ALA A 340 -14.57 -13.01 -5.20
CA ALA A 340 -13.53 -13.87 -5.77
C ALA A 340 -12.46 -14.25 -4.73
N ILE A 341 -12.01 -13.29 -3.92
CA ILE A 341 -11.04 -13.53 -2.84
C ILE A 341 -11.62 -14.50 -1.79
N GLU A 342 -12.84 -14.27 -1.33
CA GLU A 342 -13.48 -15.10 -0.31
C GLU A 342 -13.77 -16.52 -0.82
N ALA A 343 -14.15 -16.69 -2.09
CA ALA A 343 -14.28 -17.99 -2.73
C ALA A 343 -12.94 -18.73 -2.75
N ARG A 344 -11.88 -18.07 -3.24
CA ARG A 344 -10.56 -18.67 -3.32
C ARG A 344 -9.97 -18.99 -1.94
N GLN A 345 -10.18 -18.12 -0.95
CA GLN A 345 -9.74 -18.37 0.41
C GLN A 345 -10.44 -19.60 1.03
N ARG A 346 -11.72 -19.83 0.73
CA ARG A 346 -12.43 -21.04 1.18
C ARG A 346 -11.87 -22.31 0.55
N GLU A 347 -11.56 -22.28 -0.75
CA GLU A 347 -10.88 -23.39 -1.42
C GLU A 347 -9.53 -23.70 -0.76
N LEU A 348 -8.70 -22.67 -0.57
CA LEU A 348 -7.39 -22.81 0.07
C LEU A 348 -7.50 -23.36 1.51
N ALA A 349 -8.50 -22.92 2.27
CA ALA A 349 -8.75 -23.44 3.62
C ALA A 349 -9.24 -24.90 3.61
N ALA A 350 -10.04 -25.29 2.61
CA ALA A 350 -10.49 -26.67 2.44
C ALA A 350 -9.30 -27.59 2.08
N THR A 351 -8.44 -27.18 1.14
CA THR A 351 -7.20 -27.89 0.82
C THR A 351 -6.30 -28.02 2.04
N PHE A 352 -6.12 -26.94 2.82
CA PHE A 352 -5.35 -26.99 4.06
C PHE A 352 -5.91 -28.03 5.05
N LEU A 353 -7.23 -28.10 5.20
CA LEU A 353 -7.86 -29.08 6.08
C LEU A 353 -7.61 -30.51 5.59
N THR A 354 -7.74 -30.78 4.29
CA THR A 354 -7.44 -32.09 3.70
C THR A 354 -5.98 -32.49 3.90
N ASP A 355 -5.04 -31.57 3.68
CA ASP A 355 -3.60 -31.87 3.72
C ASP A 355 -3.06 -31.99 5.15
N HIS A 356 -3.62 -31.24 6.11
CA HIS A 356 -3.11 -31.15 7.48
C HIS A 356 -4.02 -31.78 8.54
N GLY A 357 -5.23 -32.21 8.19
CA GLY A 357 -6.19 -32.80 9.13
C GLY A 357 -6.71 -31.85 10.21
N ARG A 358 -6.49 -30.53 10.06
CA ARG A 358 -6.94 -29.49 10.99
C ARG A 358 -7.29 -28.20 10.26
N THR A 359 -8.09 -27.35 10.89
CA THR A 359 -8.35 -26.01 10.36
C THR A 359 -7.10 -25.11 10.47
N PRO A 360 -6.95 -24.12 9.58
CA PRO A 360 -5.85 -23.15 9.68
C PRO A 360 -5.97 -22.32 10.97
N THR A 361 -4.83 -22.04 11.60
CA THR A 361 -4.73 -21.04 12.68
C THR A 361 -5.03 -19.64 12.16
N THR A 362 -5.11 -18.65 13.05
CA THR A 362 -5.33 -17.24 12.65
C THR A 362 -4.23 -16.72 11.71
N ILE A 363 -2.97 -17.06 11.97
CA ILE A 363 -1.83 -16.62 11.16
C ILE A 363 -1.86 -17.30 9.79
N GLU A 364 -2.14 -18.60 9.75
CA GLU A 364 -2.25 -19.36 8.50
C GLU A 364 -3.45 -18.86 7.67
N SER A 365 -4.59 -18.60 8.30
CA SER A 365 -5.77 -18.01 7.64
C SER A 365 -5.46 -16.66 6.99
N LEU A 366 -4.65 -15.81 7.64
CA LEU A 366 -4.20 -14.55 7.08
C LEU A 366 -3.28 -14.75 5.87
N ALA A 367 -2.39 -15.74 5.93
CA ALA A 367 -1.52 -16.09 4.81
C ALA A 367 -2.32 -16.62 3.61
N LEU A 368 -3.30 -17.50 3.84
CA LEU A 368 -4.21 -18.00 2.81
C LEU A 368 -5.06 -16.87 2.20
N ALA A 369 -5.53 -15.91 3.01
CA ALA A 369 -6.24 -14.73 2.51
C ALA A 369 -5.34 -13.86 1.61
N GLN A 370 -4.07 -13.68 1.99
CA GLN A 370 -3.10 -12.94 1.17
C GLN A 370 -2.81 -13.68 -0.15
N GLN A 371 -2.67 -15.00 -0.11
CA GLN A 371 -2.51 -15.84 -1.30
C GLN A 371 -3.73 -15.72 -2.22
N ALA A 372 -4.94 -15.88 -1.69
CA ALA A 372 -6.19 -15.72 -2.43
C ALA A 372 -6.29 -14.35 -3.10
N ASN A 373 -5.90 -13.27 -2.41
CA ASN A 373 -5.84 -11.93 -2.98
C ASN A 373 -4.91 -11.87 -4.19
N LEU A 374 -3.70 -12.41 -4.10
CA LEU A 374 -2.75 -12.38 -5.21
C LEU A 374 -3.18 -13.27 -6.39
N GLU A 375 -3.69 -14.46 -6.14
CA GLU A 375 -4.09 -15.42 -7.19
C GLU A 375 -5.32 -14.95 -7.98
N THR A 376 -6.26 -14.26 -7.33
CA THR A 376 -7.48 -13.77 -7.96
C THR A 376 -7.35 -12.36 -8.53
N ARG A 377 -6.15 -11.77 -8.49
CA ARG A 377 -5.91 -10.39 -8.93
C ARG A 377 -5.90 -10.35 -10.46
N PRO A 378 -6.88 -9.70 -11.12
CA PRO A 378 -6.82 -9.50 -12.56
C PRO A 378 -5.72 -8.50 -12.92
N ASP A 379 -5.32 -8.52 -14.20
CA ASP A 379 -4.52 -7.46 -14.78
C ASP A 379 -5.24 -6.12 -14.67
N LYS A 380 -4.47 -5.02 -14.60
CA LYS A 380 -5.06 -3.68 -14.51
C LYS A 380 -5.75 -3.38 -15.84
N HIS A 381 -7.04 -3.06 -15.80
CA HIS A 381 -7.77 -2.59 -16.98
C HIS A 381 -7.21 -1.24 -17.47
N GLU A 382 -7.53 -0.89 -18.72
CA GLU A 382 -7.19 0.43 -19.26
C GLU A 382 -7.81 1.55 -18.42
N PRO A 383 -7.11 2.69 -18.24
CA PRO A 383 -7.67 3.84 -17.53
C PRO A 383 -8.97 4.31 -18.21
N ARG A 384 -10.03 4.46 -17.42
CA ARG A 384 -11.31 5.02 -17.85
C ARG A 384 -11.45 6.46 -17.38
N SER A 385 -12.17 7.29 -18.14
CA SER A 385 -12.58 8.61 -17.66
C SER A 385 -13.73 8.49 -16.64
N GLU A 386 -14.01 9.56 -15.90
CA GLU A 386 -15.13 9.55 -14.96
C GLU A 386 -16.46 9.33 -15.69
N ALA A 387 -16.63 9.96 -16.86
CA ALA A 387 -17.84 9.81 -17.66
C ALA A 387 -18.01 8.36 -18.12
N GLU A 388 -16.94 7.69 -18.55
CA GLU A 388 -16.96 6.27 -18.92
C GLU A 388 -17.30 5.38 -17.70
N GLN A 389 -16.77 5.69 -16.51
CA GLN A 389 -17.06 4.94 -15.28
C GLN A 389 -18.52 5.10 -14.82
N ARG A 390 -19.11 6.30 -14.98
CA ARG A 390 -20.48 6.59 -14.54
C ARG A 390 -21.55 6.07 -15.50
N ALA A 391 -21.19 5.87 -16.77
CA ALA A 391 -22.08 5.33 -17.79
C ALA A 391 -22.15 3.80 -17.78
N ALA A 392 -21.08 3.14 -17.31
CA ALA A 392 -20.99 1.68 -17.15
C ALA A 392 -21.69 1.21 -15.87
#